data_AF-A0A8X6L1U9-F1
#
_entry.id   AF-A0A8X6L1U9-F1
#
_cell.length_a   1.000
_cell.length_b   1.000
_cell.length_c   1.000
_cell.angle_alpha   90.00
_cell.angle_beta   90.00
_cell.angle_gamma   90.00
#
_symmetry.space_group_name_H-M   'P 1'
#
loop_
_entity.id
_entity.type
_entity.pdbx_description
1 polymer ?
#
loop_
_entity_poly.entity_id
_entity_poly.type
_entity_poly.pdbx_seq_one_letter_code
_entity_poly.pdbx_strand_id
1 'polypeptide(L)'
;MYPEPDWVHIYTDGGLLKDSESTRARVYCLFFFFYLNSGNFTSAFDCGVAALQVVLAQWHCHPNGFTRAAVFCDSKASIFPLNSNSTPASSNIHSCL
;
A
#
# COMPACT_ATOMS: atom_id res chain seq x y z
N MET A 1 7.24 -20.26 -2.36
CA MET A 1 8.06 -19.23 -3.04
C MET A 1 7.27 -18.74 -4.24
N TYR A 2 7.38 -17.46 -4.60
CA TYR A 2 6.63 -16.84 -5.69
C TYR A 2 7.58 -16.57 -6.88
N PRO A 3 7.82 -17.54 -7.77
CA PRO A 3 8.79 -17.38 -8.85
C PRO A 3 8.24 -16.55 -10.02
N GLU A 4 9.05 -15.69 -10.59
CA GLU A 4 8.78 -15.09 -11.91
C GLU A 4 9.04 -16.13 -13.03
N PRO A 5 8.33 -16.08 -14.17
CA PRO A 5 7.36 -15.06 -14.59
C PRO A 5 5.91 -15.35 -14.20
N ASP A 6 5.63 -16.50 -13.58
CA ASP A 6 4.26 -16.94 -13.27
C ASP A 6 3.54 -16.05 -12.24
N TRP A 7 4.31 -15.29 -11.46
CA TRP A 7 3.83 -14.36 -10.45
C TRP A 7 4.31 -12.96 -10.76
N VAL A 8 3.38 -12.02 -10.83
CA VAL A 8 3.74 -10.60 -10.88
C VAL A 8 4.16 -10.15 -9.48
N HIS A 9 5.37 -9.62 -9.34
CA HIS A 9 5.86 -9.11 -8.07
C HIS A 9 5.44 -7.66 -7.92
N ILE A 10 4.75 -7.37 -6.82
CA ILE A 10 4.28 -6.04 -6.47
C ILE A 10 4.94 -5.63 -5.16
N TYR A 11 5.79 -4.61 -5.22
CA TYR A 11 6.51 -4.09 -4.08
C TYR A 11 5.80 -2.85 -3.54
N THR A 12 5.56 -2.84 -2.24
CA THR A 12 4.98 -1.71 -1.54
C THR A 12 5.99 -1.18 -0.53
N ASP A 13 6.12 0.14 -0.45
CA ASP A 13 6.94 0.83 0.54
C ASP A 13 6.16 2.03 1.06
N GLY A 14 6.24 2.29 2.36
CA GLY A 14 5.53 3.37 3.04
C GLY A 14 6.40 3.95 4.13
N GLY A 15 6.69 5.25 4.05
CA GLY A 15 7.66 5.87 4.95
C GLY A 15 7.50 7.38 5.10
N LEU A 16 8.15 7.90 6.14
CA LEU A 16 8.26 9.34 6.37
C LEU A 16 9.32 9.93 5.42
N LEU A 17 8.99 11.04 4.77
CA LEU A 17 9.99 11.80 4.06
C LEU A 17 10.84 12.56 5.09
N LYS A 18 12.17 12.43 5.05
CA LYS A 18 13.02 13.04 6.09
C LYS A 18 12.95 14.58 6.10
N ASP A 19 12.61 15.20 4.98
CA ASP A 19 12.69 16.66 4.78
C ASP A 19 11.35 17.37 4.91
N SER A 20 10.26 16.62 5.07
CA SER A 20 8.93 17.16 5.27
C SER A 20 8.22 16.18 6.19
N GLU A 21 7.53 16.63 7.24
CA GLU A 21 6.68 15.78 8.11
C GLU A 21 5.48 15.15 7.36
N SER A 22 5.61 14.96 6.04
CA SER A 22 4.73 14.22 5.17
C SER A 22 5.21 12.78 5.05
N THR A 23 4.25 11.87 4.92
CA THR A 23 4.54 10.49 4.58
C THR A 23 4.20 10.20 3.13
N ARG A 24 4.94 9.25 2.55
CA ARG A 24 4.78 8.84 1.17
C ARG A 24 4.67 7.32 1.10
N ALA A 25 3.77 6.87 0.24
CA ALA A 25 3.67 5.48 -0.13
C ALA A 25 4.05 5.30 -1.60
N ARG A 26 4.60 4.13 -1.90
CA ARG A 26 5.07 3.74 -3.22
C ARG A 26 4.58 2.34 -3.51
N VAL A 27 4.16 2.14 -4.74
CA VAL A 27 3.80 0.82 -5.26
C VAL A 27 4.50 0.63 -6.58
N TYR A 28 5.25 -0.46 -6.71
CA TYR A 28 5.98 -0.80 -7.92
C TYR A 28 5.66 -2.23 -8.34
N CYS A 29 5.37 -2.42 -9.62
CA CYS A 29 5.42 -3.72 -10.27
C CYS A 29 5.91 -3.54 -11.72
N LEU A 30 6.07 -4.63 -12.45
CA LEU A 30 6.50 -4.59 -13.85
C LEU A 30 5.59 -3.71 -14.74
N PHE A 31 4.30 -3.61 -14.44
CA PHE A 31 3.32 -2.92 -15.28
C PHE A 31 3.04 -1.47 -14.88
N PHE A 32 3.25 -1.12 -13.61
CA PHE A 32 2.89 0.20 -13.11
C PHE A 32 3.76 0.63 -11.94
N PHE A 33 3.82 1.95 -11.76
CA PHE A 33 4.49 2.56 -10.63
C PHE A 33 3.68 3.75 -10.12
N PHE A 34 3.32 3.70 -8.85
CA PHE A 34 2.52 4.74 -8.19
C PHE A 34 3.29 5.38 -7.04
N TYR A 35 3.08 6.69 -6.91
CA TYR A 35 3.44 7.47 -5.73
C TYR A 35 2.19 8.07 -5.13
N LEU A 36 2.05 7.89 -3.83
CA LEU A 36 0.93 8.42 -3.04
C LEU A 36 1.50 9.35 -2.00
N ASN A 37 1.05 10.59 -2.01
CA ASN A 37 1.33 11.51 -0.91
C ASN A 37 0.19 11.36 0.10
N SER A 38 0.49 10.82 1.28
CA SER A 38 -0.52 10.63 2.33
C SER A 38 -0.73 11.90 3.16
N GLY A 39 -0.05 13.00 2.82
CA GLY A 39 -0.19 14.30 3.47
C GLY A 39 0.62 14.42 4.77
N ASN A 40 0.39 15.51 5.49
CA ASN A 40 1.05 15.80 6.77
C ASN A 40 0.37 15.01 7.90
N PHE A 41 1.13 14.64 8.93
CA PHE A 41 0.64 13.93 10.14
C PHE A 41 0.14 12.50 9.93
N THR A 42 0.38 11.90 8.78
CA THR A 42 0.14 10.47 8.55
C THR A 42 1.33 9.65 9.02
N SER A 43 1.11 8.39 9.39
CA SER A 43 2.17 7.48 9.82
C SER A 43 2.68 6.63 8.66
N ALA A 44 3.86 6.03 8.82
CA ALA A 44 4.37 5.02 7.88
C ALA A 44 3.38 3.84 7.70
N PHE A 45 2.63 3.51 8.77
CA PHE A 45 1.56 2.51 8.71
C PHE A 45 0.43 2.92 7.76
N ASP A 46 -0.06 4.17 7.86
CA ASP A 46 -1.12 4.69 6.98
C ASP A 46 -0.68 4.68 5.52
N CYS A 47 0.59 5.01 5.26
CA CYS A 47 1.17 4.88 3.93
C CYS A 47 1.18 3.45 3.42
N GLY A 48 1.61 2.48 4.24
CA GLY A 48 1.58 1.08 3.85
C GLY A 48 0.15 0.59 3.52
N VAL A 49 -0.84 1.00 4.31
CA VAL A 49 -2.25 0.69 4.05
C VAL A 49 -2.73 1.33 2.74
N ALA A 50 -2.40 2.61 2.48
CA ALA A 50 -2.76 3.29 1.25
C ALA A 50 -2.12 2.65 0.01
N ALA A 51 -0.84 2.26 0.10
CA ALA A 51 -0.16 1.51 -0.96
C ALA A 51 -0.90 0.21 -1.28
N LEU A 52 -1.30 -0.55 -0.26
CA LEU A 52 -2.03 -1.81 -0.44
C LEU A 52 -3.43 -1.61 -1.02
N GLN A 53 -4.14 -0.55 -0.62
CA GLN A 53 -5.42 -0.18 -1.23
C GLN A 53 -5.28 0.11 -2.73
N VAL A 54 -4.19 0.77 -3.15
CA VAL A 54 -3.91 1.00 -4.57
C VAL A 54 -3.61 -0.31 -5.29
N VAL A 55 -2.85 -1.24 -4.69
CA VAL A 55 -2.63 -2.57 -5.27
C VAL A 55 -3.95 -3.28 -5.53
N LEU A 56 -4.87 -3.28 -4.56
CA LEU A 56 -6.19 -3.90 -4.70
C LEU A 56 -7.05 -3.23 -5.76
N ALA A 57 -7.04 -1.89 -5.82
CA ALA A 57 -7.76 -1.14 -6.85
C ALA A 57 -7.24 -1.48 -8.26
N GLN A 58 -5.92 -1.52 -8.44
CA GLN A 58 -5.30 -1.88 -9.71
C GLN A 58 -5.58 -3.33 -10.10
N TRP A 59 -5.60 -4.25 -9.14
CA TRP A 59 -6.04 -5.62 -9.38
C TRP A 59 -7.47 -5.66 -9.94
N HIS A 60 -8.38 -4.89 -9.36
CA HIS A 60 -9.77 -4.83 -9.81
C HIS A 60 -9.93 -4.19 -11.19
N CYS A 61 -9.10 -3.20 -11.52
CA CYS A 61 -9.09 -2.55 -12.84
C CYS A 61 -8.47 -3.44 -13.95
N HIS A 62 -7.65 -4.42 -13.58
CA HIS A 62 -6.93 -5.29 -14.51
C HIS A 62 -7.22 -6.78 -14.25
N PRO A 63 -8.49 -7.24 -14.35
CA PRO A 63 -8.87 -8.60 -14.00
C PRO A 63 -8.18 -9.68 -14.85
N ASN A 64 -7.73 -9.32 -16.06
CA ASN A 64 -7.00 -10.22 -16.97
C ASN A 64 -5.48 -9.98 -16.97
N GLY A 65 -4.99 -8.95 -16.27
CA GLY A 65 -3.57 -8.58 -16.26
C GLY A 65 -2.74 -9.35 -15.23
N PHE A 66 -3.39 -9.88 -14.20
CA PHE A 66 -2.73 -10.56 -13.08
C PHE A 66 -3.36 -11.93 -12.85
N THR A 67 -2.80 -13.00 -13.43
CA THR A 67 -3.24 -14.37 -13.12
C THR A 67 -2.82 -14.78 -11.71
N ARG A 68 -1.62 -14.36 -11.29
CA ARG A 68 -1.10 -14.49 -9.93
C ARG A 68 -0.22 -13.29 -9.65
N ALA A 69 -0.34 -12.71 -8.46
CA ALA A 69 0.60 -11.69 -8.00
C ALA A 69 0.98 -11.91 -6.54
N ALA A 70 2.21 -11.55 -6.22
CA ALA A 70 2.77 -11.60 -4.89
C ALA A 70 3.04 -10.17 -4.44
N VAL A 71 2.45 -9.77 -3.32
CA VAL A 71 2.64 -8.45 -2.74
C VAL A 71 3.71 -8.53 -1.64
N PHE A 72 4.79 -7.78 -1.82
CA PHE A 72 5.90 -7.67 -0.90
C PHE A 72 5.78 -6.36 -0.12
N CYS A 73 5.45 -6.50 1.16
CA CYS A 73 5.39 -5.41 2.13
C CYS A 73 6.34 -5.72 3.28
N ASP A 74 7.20 -4.78 3.63
CA ASP A 74 8.17 -4.87 4.72
C ASP A 74 7.53 -4.63 6.10
N SER A 75 6.37 -3.96 6.14
CA SER A 75 5.61 -3.68 7.34
C SER A 75 4.57 -4.77 7.65
N LYS A 76 4.88 -5.65 8.62
CA LYS A 76 3.89 -6.59 9.18
C LYS A 76 2.63 -5.89 9.69
N ALA A 77 2.79 -4.68 10.24
CA ALA A 77 1.69 -3.88 10.72
C ALA A 77 0.73 -3.54 9.58
N SER A 78 1.22 -3.17 8.40
CA SER A 78 0.40 -2.77 7.25
C SER A 78 -0.35 -3.94 6.58
N ILE A 79 0.11 -5.18 6.79
CA ILE A 79 -0.56 -6.39 6.27
C ILE A 79 -1.78 -6.78 7.12
N PHE A 80 -1.72 -6.53 8.44
CA PHE A 80 -2.75 -6.98 9.38
C PHE A 80 -4.17 -6.42 9.08
N PRO A 81 -4.33 -5.13 8.75
CA PRO A 81 -5.62 -4.53 8.39
C PRO A 81 -6.27 -5.13 7.16
N LEU A 82 -5.51 -5.73 6.24
CA LEU A 82 -6.06 -6.36 5.04
C LEU A 82 -6.76 -7.69 5.33
N ASN A 83 -6.30 -8.41 6.35
CA ASN A 83 -6.85 -9.70 6.74
C ASN A 83 -8.08 -9.55 7.65
N SER A 84 -8.23 -8.39 8.28
CA SER A 84 -9.47 -8.03 8.95
C SER A 84 -10.45 -7.48 7.92
N ASN A 85 -11.61 -8.11 7.74
CA ASN A 85 -12.72 -7.53 6.96
C ASN A 85 -13.22 -6.17 7.51
N SER A 86 -12.61 -5.64 8.56
CA SER A 86 -12.77 -4.25 8.97
C SER A 86 -11.97 -3.36 8.01
N THR A 87 -12.69 -2.61 7.18
CA THR A 87 -12.21 -1.36 6.59
C THR A 87 -11.39 -0.62 7.64
N PRO A 88 -10.16 -0.18 7.37
CA PRO A 88 -9.41 0.61 8.34
C PRO A 88 -10.26 1.85 8.64
N ALA A 89 -10.73 1.94 9.88
CA ALA A 89 -11.45 3.10 10.38
C ALA A 89 -10.45 4.23 10.60
N SER A 90 -9.77 4.69 9.55
CA SER A 90 -9.25 6.05 9.51
C SER A 90 -10.38 6.96 9.06
N SER A 91 -11.47 6.98 9.84
CA SER A 91 -12.20 8.23 9.99
C SER A 91 -11.19 9.22 10.54
N ASN A 92 -10.87 10.25 9.76
CA ASN A 92 -10.18 11.46 10.19
C ASN A 92 -10.29 11.63 11.72
N ILE A 93 -9.19 11.47 12.45
CA ILE A 93 -9.13 11.90 13.85
C ILE A 93 -9.03 13.42 13.80
N HIS A 94 -10.14 14.05 13.39
CA HIS A 94 -10.47 15.39 13.82
C HIS A 94 -10.85 15.27 15.30
N SER A 95 -10.16 16.06 16.12
CA SER A 95 -10.29 16.23 17.57
C SER A 95 -9.76 15.12 18.48
N CYS A 96 -8.57 15.37 19.02
CA CYS A 96 -8.35 15.40 20.47
C CYS A 96 -7.44 16.61 20.78
N LEU A 97 -8.07 17.77 21.01
CA LEU A 97 -7.59 18.81 21.91
C LEU A 97 -8.43 18.68 23.19
#